data_AF-A0A7C4X2Z5-F1
#
_entry.id   AF-A0A7C4X2Z5-F1
#
_cell.length_a   1.000
_cell.length_b   1.000
_cell.length_c   1.000
_cell.angle_alpha   90.00
_cell.angle_beta   90.00
_cell.angle_gamma   90.00
#
_symmetry.space_group_name_H-M   'P 1'
#
loop_
_entity.id
_entity.type
_entity.pdbx_description
1 polymer ?
#
loop_
_entity_poly.entity_id
_entity_poly.type
_entity_poly.pdbx_seq_one_letter_code
_entity_poly.pdbx_strand_id
1 'polypeptide(L)'
;MKRIDIHDSEGRLGRAEVKLHNPMSERDRRLLVEFEKQLLSEGLTAIRVAKYLDTLRRISGMLGKPFEEATVEDIKDLVYRVERSGYSPWTKHDYKVALKKFYKWLKGGNEEYPPE
;
A
#
# COMPACT_ATOMS: atom_id res chain seq x y z
N MET A 1 21.68 13.50 -17.89
CA MET A 1 21.23 14.63 -17.06
C MET A 1 20.59 14.07 -15.79
N LYS A 2 21.30 14.06 -14.65
CA LYS A 2 20.72 13.59 -13.38
C LYS A 2 19.65 14.60 -12.96
N ARG A 3 18.39 14.17 -12.82
CA ARG A 3 17.35 14.98 -12.18
C ARG A 3 17.83 15.27 -10.76
N ILE A 4 17.91 16.56 -10.41
CA ILE A 4 18.15 16.98 -9.04
C ILE A 4 16.95 16.49 -8.22
N ASP A 5 17.19 15.59 -7.27
CA ASP A 5 16.16 15.14 -6.33
C ASP A 5 15.96 16.24 -5.27
N ILE A 6 15.06 17.17 -5.58
CA ILE A 6 14.70 18.29 -4.70
C ILE A 6 13.82 17.79 -3.52
N HIS A 7 13.42 16.52 -3.50
CA HIS A 7 12.41 15.99 -2.57
C HIS A 7 12.84 14.80 -1.68
N ASP A 8 14.13 14.44 -1.66
CA ASP A 8 14.63 13.25 -0.92
C ASP A 8 13.72 12.04 -1.17
N SER A 9 13.44 11.79 -2.44
CA SER A 9 12.48 10.81 -2.89
C SER A 9 12.92 9.39 -2.53
N GLU A 10 14.21 9.09 -2.66
CA GLU A 10 14.82 7.83 -2.22
C GLU A 10 14.80 7.68 -0.69
N GLY A 11 15.14 8.74 0.06
CA GLY A 11 15.11 8.69 1.53
C GLY A 11 13.70 8.51 2.08
N ARG A 12 12.66 9.03 1.41
CA ARG A 12 11.25 8.78 1.79
C ARG A 12 10.84 7.33 1.57
N LEU A 13 11.26 6.71 0.48
CA LEU A 13 10.97 5.30 0.22
C LEU A 13 11.67 4.40 1.22
N GLY A 14 12.98 4.59 1.44
CA GLY A 14 13.73 3.82 2.43
C GLY A 14 13.15 3.92 3.84
N ARG A 15 12.66 5.11 4.24
CA ARG A 15 11.96 5.27 5.54
C ARG A 15 10.62 4.52 5.59
N ALA A 16 9.91 4.41 4.48
CA ALA A 16 8.66 3.64 4.41
C ALA A 16 8.94 2.13 4.50
N GLU A 17 9.96 1.63 3.79
CA GLU A 17 10.43 0.24 3.84
C GLU A 17 10.80 -0.17 5.27
N VAL A 18 11.60 0.64 5.97
CA VAL A 18 12.01 0.37 7.36
C VAL A 18 10.79 0.24 8.29
N LYS A 19 9.76 1.07 8.10
CA LYS A 19 8.54 1.01 8.93
C LYS A 19 7.73 -0.26 8.70
N LEU A 20 7.92 -0.98 7.59
CA LEU A 20 7.22 -2.25 7.36
C LEU A 20 7.66 -3.33 8.35
N HIS A 21 8.79 -3.16 9.03
CA HIS A 21 9.29 -4.11 10.02
C HIS A 21 8.61 -3.99 11.41
N ASN A 22 7.80 -2.95 11.68
CA ASN A 22 7.20 -2.78 13.01
C ASN A 22 5.95 -1.86 13.06
N PRO A 23 4.80 -2.29 13.63
CA PRO A 23 4.33 -3.66 13.81
C PRO A 23 3.58 -4.14 12.55
N MET A 24 3.98 -5.29 11.99
CA MET A 24 3.33 -5.94 10.84
C MET A 24 3.64 -7.43 10.82
N SER A 25 2.72 -8.25 10.30
CA SER A 25 3.00 -9.67 10.10
C SER A 25 4.03 -9.88 8.99
N GLU A 26 4.84 -10.94 9.09
CA GLU A 26 5.79 -11.31 8.03
C GLU A 26 5.12 -11.57 6.67
N ARG A 27 3.85 -12.03 6.67
CA ARG A 27 3.07 -12.24 5.44
C ARG A 27 2.72 -10.91 4.78
N ASP A 28 2.13 -9.99 5.52
CA ASP A 28 1.77 -8.67 4.99
C ASP A 28 2.99 -7.87 4.55
N ARG A 29 4.10 -7.99 5.29
CA ARG A 29 5.37 -7.37 4.93
C ARG A 29 5.84 -7.83 3.56
N ARG A 30 5.81 -9.14 3.29
CA ARG A 30 6.16 -9.68 1.96
C ARG A 30 5.25 -9.15 0.87
N LEU A 31 3.93 -9.12 1.10
CA LEU A 31 2.99 -8.58 0.12
C LEU A 31 3.26 -7.12 -0.21
N LEU A 32 3.61 -6.30 0.78
CA LEU A 32 3.91 -4.88 0.54
C LEU A 32 5.24 -4.67 -0.20
N VAL A 33 6.25 -5.53 0.02
CA VAL A 33 7.50 -5.52 -0.76
C VAL A 33 7.24 -5.92 -2.21
N GLU A 34 6.43 -6.95 -2.47
CA GLU A 34 6.07 -7.33 -3.84
C GLU A 34 5.21 -6.26 -4.52
N PHE A 35 4.29 -5.63 -3.77
CA PHE A 35 3.50 -4.52 -4.28
C PHE A 35 4.36 -3.30 -4.60
N GLU A 36 5.36 -2.98 -3.79
CA GLU A 36 6.35 -1.93 -4.07
C GLU A 36 7.05 -2.17 -5.40
N LYS A 37 7.56 -3.39 -5.64
CA LYS A 37 8.19 -3.76 -6.92
C LYS A 37 7.24 -3.54 -8.08
N GLN A 38 5.96 -3.92 -7.93
CA GLN A 38 4.93 -3.68 -8.95
C GLN A 38 4.72 -2.18 -9.20
N LEU A 39 4.64 -1.36 -8.15
CA LEU A 39 4.43 0.09 -8.32
C LEU A 39 5.63 0.75 -9.04
N LEU A 40 6.85 0.33 -8.70
CA LEU A 40 8.06 0.81 -9.35
C LEU A 40 8.14 0.35 -10.82
N SER A 41 7.75 -0.89 -11.13
CA SER A 41 7.72 -1.40 -12.52
C SER A 41 6.67 -0.69 -13.38
N GLU A 42 5.56 -0.24 -12.79
CA GLU A 42 4.56 0.63 -13.43
C GLU A 42 5.06 2.09 -13.61
N GLY A 43 6.28 2.42 -13.16
CA GLY A 43 6.88 3.74 -13.32
C GLY A 43 6.42 4.78 -12.30
N LEU A 44 5.83 4.38 -11.17
CA LEU A 44 5.49 5.32 -10.11
C LEU A 44 6.76 5.88 -9.45
N THR A 45 6.75 7.17 -9.17
CA THR A 45 7.83 7.84 -8.43
C THR A 45 7.94 7.29 -7.00
N ALA A 46 9.16 7.22 -6.45
CA ALA A 46 9.43 6.78 -5.07
C ALA A 46 8.54 7.45 -4.01
N ILE A 47 8.20 8.74 -4.16
CA ILE A 47 7.30 9.46 -3.24
C ILE A 47 5.89 8.86 -3.24
N ARG A 48 5.37 8.49 -4.42
CA ARG A 48 4.06 7.86 -4.56
C ARG A 48 4.07 6.45 -3.96
N VAL A 49 5.13 5.68 -4.23
CA VAL A 49 5.31 4.33 -3.67
C VAL A 49 5.36 4.39 -2.14
N ALA A 50 6.21 5.26 -1.58
CA ALA A 50 6.29 5.48 -0.14
C ALA A 50 4.92 5.84 0.48
N LYS A 51 4.13 6.68 -0.21
CA LYS A 51 2.78 7.02 0.24
C LYS A 51 1.82 5.83 0.23
N TYR A 52 1.88 4.97 -0.78
CA TYR A 52 1.11 3.71 -0.79
C TYR A 52 1.52 2.81 0.37
N LEU A 53 2.83 2.59 0.58
CA LEU A 53 3.34 1.73 1.67
C LEU A 53 2.95 2.25 3.06
N ASP A 54 3.14 3.54 3.34
CA ASP A 54 2.75 4.15 4.61
C ASP A 54 1.24 4.05 4.88
N THR A 55 0.42 4.20 3.83
CA THR A 55 -1.05 4.09 3.93
C THR A 55 -1.47 2.65 4.18
N LEU A 56 -0.92 1.69 3.42
CA LEU A 56 -1.23 0.27 3.56
C LEU A 56 -0.76 -0.29 4.90
N ARG A 57 0.39 0.16 5.42
CA ARG A 57 0.84 -0.20 6.78
C ARG A 57 -0.18 0.18 7.84
N ARG A 58 -0.78 1.37 7.75
CA ARG A 58 -1.85 1.80 8.66
C ARG A 58 -3.12 0.98 8.48
N ILE A 59 -3.47 0.66 7.23
CA ILE A 59 -4.63 -0.20 6.91
C ILE A 59 -4.45 -1.59 7.51
N SER A 60 -3.26 -2.20 7.42
CA SER A 60 -2.97 -3.51 8.05
C SER A 60 -3.26 -3.48 9.55
N GLY A 61 -2.78 -2.46 10.26
CA GLY A 61 -3.07 -2.29 11.69
C GLY A 61 -4.57 -2.09 12.01
N MET A 62 -5.31 -1.39 11.14
CA MET A 62 -6.76 -1.21 11.30
C MET A 62 -7.56 -2.47 10.99
N LEU A 63 -7.08 -3.27 10.04
CA LEU A 63 -7.72 -4.51 9.59
C LEU A 63 -7.57 -5.61 10.65
N GLY A 64 -6.42 -5.67 11.33
CA GLY A 64 -6.17 -6.58 12.44
C GLY A 64 -6.06 -8.06 12.03
N LYS A 65 -5.97 -8.35 10.73
CA LYS A 65 -5.78 -9.67 10.14
C LYS A 65 -4.95 -9.56 8.85
N PRO A 66 -4.34 -10.66 8.37
CA PRO A 66 -3.57 -10.64 7.13
C PRO A 66 -4.40 -10.18 5.93
N PHE A 67 -3.77 -9.45 5.00
CA PHE A 67 -4.45 -8.88 3.84
C PHE A 67 -5.13 -9.93 2.96
N GLU A 68 -4.51 -11.09 2.79
CA GLU A 68 -5.01 -12.18 1.96
C GLU A 68 -6.29 -12.82 2.52
N GLU A 69 -6.44 -12.81 3.85
CA GLU A 69 -7.56 -13.37 4.61
C GLU A 69 -8.74 -12.38 4.75
N ALA A 70 -8.55 -11.13 4.31
CA ALA A 70 -9.60 -10.12 4.36
C ALA A 70 -10.73 -10.43 3.38
N THR A 71 -11.96 -10.51 3.90
CA THR A 71 -13.18 -10.66 3.12
C THR A 71 -13.67 -9.32 2.57
N VAL A 72 -14.60 -9.35 1.62
CA VAL A 72 -15.25 -8.12 1.11
C VAL A 72 -15.91 -7.34 2.24
N GLU A 73 -16.56 -8.03 3.19
CA GLU A 73 -17.19 -7.43 4.36
C GLU A 73 -16.16 -6.78 5.30
N ASP A 74 -15.02 -7.42 5.56
CA ASP A 74 -13.93 -6.80 6.34
C ASP A 74 -13.44 -5.48 5.72
N ILE A 75 -13.35 -5.45 4.38
CA ILE A 75 -12.93 -4.27 3.63
C ILE A 75 -14.01 -3.18 3.69
N LYS A 76 -15.29 -3.53 3.55
CA LYS A 76 -16.40 -2.58 3.72
C LYS A 76 -16.41 -1.98 5.14
N ASP A 77 -16.20 -2.81 6.16
CA ASP A 77 -16.16 -2.36 7.55
C ASP A 77 -14.96 -1.45 7.84
N LEU A 78 -13.80 -1.75 7.24
CA LEU A 78 -12.64 -0.86 7.32
C LEU A 78 -12.95 0.49 6.67
N VAL A 79 -13.53 0.51 5.47
CA VAL A 79 -13.91 1.75 4.79
C VAL A 79 -14.95 2.52 5.60
N TYR A 80 -15.95 1.85 6.17
CA TYR A 80 -16.93 2.49 7.06
C TYR A 80 -16.25 3.17 8.26
N ARG A 81 -15.30 2.49 8.92
CA ARG A 81 -14.52 3.08 10.03
C ARG A 81 -13.69 4.28 9.57
N VAL A 82 -13.07 4.23 8.39
CA VAL A 82 -12.34 5.37 7.81
C VAL A 82 -13.28 6.54 7.53
N GLU A 83 -14.47 6.30 6.97
CA GLU A 83 -15.45 7.36 6.69
C GLU A 83 -15.96 8.03 7.96
N ARG A 84 -16.15 7.27 9.04
CA ARG A 84 -16.57 7.80 10.35
C ARG A 84 -15.46 8.43 11.18
N SER A 85 -14.21 8.29 10.77
CA SER A 85 -13.08 8.89 11.48
C SER A 85 -13.03 10.41 11.33
N GLY A 86 -12.27 11.06 12.23
CA GLY A 86 -11.94 12.48 12.14
C GLY A 86 -10.86 12.82 11.10
N TYR A 87 -10.48 11.89 10.23
CA TYR A 87 -9.52 12.17 9.16
C TYR A 87 -10.04 13.21 8.17
N SER A 88 -9.11 13.96 7.57
CA SER A 88 -9.46 14.89 6.50
C SER A 88 -10.09 14.14 5.31
N PRO A 89 -10.96 14.79 4.51
CA PRO A 89 -11.52 14.17 3.31
C PRO A 89 -10.45 13.61 2.37
N TRP A 90 -9.31 14.31 2.26
CA TRP A 90 -8.18 13.89 1.44
C TRP A 90 -7.52 12.62 1.97
N THR A 91 -7.33 12.52 3.28
CA THR A 91 -6.81 11.30 3.91
C THR A 91 -7.75 10.11 3.72
N LYS A 92 -9.07 10.31 3.87
CA LYS A 92 -10.07 9.25 3.59
C LYS A 92 -10.02 8.80 2.13
N HIS A 93 -9.86 9.74 1.20
CA HIS A 93 -9.68 9.44 -0.21
C HIS A 93 -8.42 8.61 -0.47
N ASP A 94 -7.27 9.03 0.07
CA ASP A 94 -5.99 8.30 -0.08
C ASP A 94 -6.10 6.85 0.40
N TYR A 95 -6.76 6.61 1.55
CA TYR A 95 -6.99 5.26 2.07
C TYR A 95 -7.78 4.39 1.09
N LYS A 96 -8.89 4.91 0.55
CA LYS A 96 -9.73 4.17 -0.42
C LYS A 96 -8.97 3.89 -1.72
N VAL A 97 -8.17 4.85 -2.20
CA VAL A 97 -7.35 4.69 -3.41
C VAL A 97 -6.28 3.62 -3.21
N ALA A 98 -5.55 3.67 -2.08
CA ALA A 98 -4.54 2.68 -1.74
C ALA A 98 -5.15 1.27 -1.62
N LEU A 99 -6.26 1.15 -0.89
CA LEU A 99 -6.97 -0.11 -0.69
C LEU A 99 -7.43 -0.71 -2.03
N LYS A 100 -8.06 0.09 -2.90
CA LYS A 100 -8.54 -0.37 -4.20
C LYS A 100 -7.40 -0.83 -5.11
N LYS A 101 -6.32 -0.06 -5.20
CA LYS A 101 -5.17 -0.42 -6.07
C LYS A 101 -4.48 -1.68 -5.55
N PHE A 102 -4.28 -1.78 -4.24
CA PHE A 102 -3.64 -2.93 -3.60
C PHE A 102 -4.46 -4.21 -3.77
N TYR A 103 -5.76 -4.20 -3.45
CA TYR A 103 -6.59 -5.41 -3.61
C TYR A 103 -6.83 -5.79 -5.08
N LYS A 104 -6.84 -4.81 -6.00
CA LYS A 104 -6.84 -5.11 -7.44
C LYS A 104 -5.57 -5.87 -7.84
N TRP A 105 -4.40 -5.46 -7.36
CA TRP A 105 -3.15 -6.18 -7.60
C TRP A 105 -3.13 -7.54 -6.90
N LEU A 106 -3.48 -7.59 -5.61
CA LEU A 106 -3.42 -8.80 -4.80
C LEU A 106 -4.35 -9.91 -5.31
N LYS A 107 -5.53 -9.56 -5.83
CA LYS A 107 -6.52 -10.53 -6.33
C LYS A 107 -6.54 -10.68 -7.85
N GLY A 108 -6.03 -9.69 -8.60
CA GLY A 108 -5.96 -9.70 -10.07
C GLY A 108 -4.58 -10.03 -10.64
N GLY A 109 -3.53 -10.04 -9.82
CA GLY A 109 -2.15 -10.39 -10.21
C GLY A 109 -1.84 -11.89 -10.25
N ASN A 110 -2.87 -12.73 -10.20
CA ASN A 110 -2.78 -14.18 -10.45
C ASN A 110 -3.38 -14.57 -11.82
N GLU A 111 -3.69 -13.60 -12.67
CA GLU A 111 -3.91 -13.85 -14.10
C GLU A 111 -2.53 -14.09 -14.74
N GLU A 112 -2.22 -15.38 -14.92
CA GLU A 112 -1.12 -15.92 -15.72
C GLU A 112 -0.74 -14.98 -16.87
N TYR A 113 0.44 -14.36 -16.77
CA TYR A 113 1.15 -13.94 -17.97
C TYR A 113 1.88 -15.18 -18.50
N PRO A 114 1.59 -15.64 -19.73
CA PRO A 114 2.31 -16.77 -20.30
C PRO A 114 3.80 -16.40 -20.39
N PRO A 115 4.71 -17.37 -20.14
CA PRO A 115 6.11 -17.17 -20.43
C PRO A 115 6.22 -16.92 -21.94
N GLU A 116 6.88 -15.82 -22.32
CA GLU A 116 7.39 -15.66 -23.68
C GLU A 116 8.26 -16.86 -24.06
#